data_AF-A0A8T4S8U1-F1
#
_entry.id   AF-A0A8T4S8U1-F1
#
_cell.length_a   1.000
_cell.length_b   1.000
_cell.length_c   1.000
_cell.angle_alpha   90.00
_cell.angle_beta   90.00
_cell.angle_gamma   90.00
#
_symmetry.space_group_name_H-M   'P 1'
#
loop_
_entity.id
_entity.type
_entity.pdbx_description
1 polymer ?
#
loop_
_entity_poly.entity_id
_entity_poly.type
_entity_poly.pdbx_seq_one_letter_code
_entity_poly.pdbx_strand_id
1 'polypeptide(L)' 'MPNEMRKEFKEDEKFIIIKNEKQLILKSIKDFNENLKEDLIFAKRTEKAWKRYAKTGFIEMNSSDFIKILKKLQYNH' A
#
# COMPACT_ATOMS: atom_id res chain seq x y z
N MET A 1 -1.84 26.42 2.55
CA MET A 1 -1.88 25.37 3.60
C MET A 1 -2.68 25.87 4.80
N PRO A 2 -3.59 25.06 5.35
CA PRO A 2 -4.30 25.34 6.60
C PRO A 2 -3.34 25.61 7.77
N ASN A 3 -3.76 26.45 8.72
CA ASN A 3 -2.90 26.89 9.83
C ASN A 3 -2.57 25.77 10.83
N GLU A 4 -3.46 24.81 10.99
CA GLU A 4 -3.24 23.62 11.83
C GLU A 4 -2.13 22.76 11.26
N MET A 5 -2.18 22.51 9.95
CA MET A 5 -1.15 21.77 9.22
C MET A 5 0.22 22.46 9.32
N ARG A 6 0.28 23.79 9.27
CA ARG A 6 1.55 24.54 9.37
C ARG A 6 2.31 24.29 10.68
N LYS A 7 1.63 23.98 11.78
CA LYS A 7 2.30 23.72 13.07
C LYS A 7 3.06 22.39 13.08
N GLU A 8 2.71 21.47 12.20
CA GLU A 8 3.33 20.15 12.09
C GLU A 8 4.56 20.14 11.16
N PHE A 9 4.76 21.19 10.37
CA PHE A 9 5.91 21.32 9.46
C PHE A 9 6.97 22.23 10.08
N LYS A 10 8.19 21.72 10.27
CA LYS A 10 9.32 22.58 10.66
C LYS A 10 9.83 23.36 9.47
N GLU A 11 10.25 24.61 9.70
CA GLU A 11 11.00 25.38 8.70
C GLU A 11 12.25 24.57 8.29
N ASP A 12 12.56 24.59 6.99
CA ASP A 12 13.62 23.82 6.32
C ASP A 12 13.47 22.29 6.26
N GLU A 13 12.28 21.75 6.56
CA GLU A 13 12.02 20.34 6.39
C GLU A 13 11.80 19.97 4.92
N LYS A 14 12.59 19.00 4.43
CA LYS A 14 12.49 18.51 3.05
C LYS A 14 11.55 17.31 2.99
N PHE A 15 10.70 17.28 1.98
CA PHE A 15 9.71 16.22 1.76
C PHE A 15 9.83 15.62 0.37
N ILE A 16 9.43 14.36 0.24
CA ILE A 16 9.19 13.72 -1.05
C ILE A 16 7.70 13.63 -1.28
N ILE A 17 7.29 14.09 -2.46
CA ILE A 17 5.91 14.08 -2.93
C ILE A 17 5.77 12.96 -3.95
N ILE A 18 4.97 11.97 -3.63
CA ILE A 18 4.61 10.90 -4.56
C ILE A 18 3.16 11.14 -5.00
N LYS A 19 2.97 11.34 -6.31
CA LYS A 19 1.66 11.57 -6.91
C LYS A 19 1.22 10.33 -7.68
N ASN A 20 0.07 9.76 -7.32
CA ASN A 20 -0.57 8.68 -8.06
C ASN A 20 -2.05 9.01 -8.28
N GLU A 21 -2.45 9.25 -9.53
CA GLU A 21 -3.82 9.63 -9.92
C GLU A 21 -4.40 10.76 -9.03
N LYS A 22 -5.31 10.42 -8.10
CA LYS A 22 -5.97 11.34 -7.15
C LYS A 22 -5.34 11.35 -5.75
N GLN A 23 -4.33 10.52 -5.49
CA GLN A 23 -3.65 10.43 -4.20
C GLN A 23 -2.30 11.17 -4.25
N LEU A 24 -2.05 11.91 -3.17
CA LEU A 24 -0.79 12.59 -2.89
C LEU A 24 -0.27 12.05 -1.56
N ILE A 25 0.92 11.45 -1.59
CA ILE A 25 1.62 10.99 -0.39
C ILE A 25 2.79 11.94 -0.16
N LEU A 26 2.84 12.50 1.05
CA LEU A 26 3.91 13.38 1.53
C LEU A 26 4.67 12.63 2.63
N LYS A 27 5.98 12.42 2.46
CA LYS A 27 6.85 11.85 3.51
C LYS A 27 8.06 12.76 3.77
N SER A 28 8.45 12.92 5.03
CA SER A 28 9.67 13.64 5.39
C SER A 28 10.90 12.88 4.90
N ILE A 29 11.91 13.59 4.40
CA ILE A 29 13.17 12.98 3.93
C ILE A 29 13.94 12.34 5.11
N LYS A 30 13.71 12.81 6.34
CA LYS A 30 14.34 12.23 7.54
C LYS A 30 13.84 10.82 7.83
N ASP A 31 12.57 10.54 7.54
CA ASP A 31 11.96 9.21 7.67
C ASP A 31 12.15 8.35 6.41
N PHE A 32 12.85 8.90 5.40
CA PHE A 32 13.03 8.32 4.08
C PHE A 32 14.28 7.42 4.02
N ASN A 33 14.46 6.58 5.05
CA ASN A 33 15.61 5.69 5.19
C ASN A 33 15.32 4.27 4.65
N GLU A 34 16.37 3.46 4.45
CA GLU A 34 16.55 2.17 3.74
C GLU A 34 15.34 1.28 3.33
N ASN A 35 14.23 1.27 4.08
CA ASN A 35 13.03 0.47 3.80
C ASN A 35 12.15 1.00 2.65
N LEU A 36 12.50 2.14 2.05
CA LEU A 36 11.70 2.77 0.98
C LEU A 36 11.43 1.83 -0.21
N LYS A 37 12.43 1.06 -0.62
CA LYS A 37 12.28 0.14 -1.75
C LYS A 37 11.24 -0.93 -1.43
N GLU A 38 11.23 -1.43 -0.20
CA GLU A 38 10.27 -2.41 0.29
C GLU A 38 8.88 -1.81 0.44
N ASP A 39 8.77 -0.62 1.03
CA ASP A 39 7.52 0.15 1.17
C ASP A 39 6.87 0.43 -0.20
N LEU A 40 7.66 0.84 -1.19
CA LEU A 40 7.18 1.10 -2.55
C LEU A 40 6.75 -0.19 -3.26
N ILE A 41 7.49 -1.29 -3.08
CA ILE A 41 7.12 -2.60 -3.59
C ILE A 41 5.82 -3.08 -2.94
N PHE A 42 5.66 -2.88 -1.64
CA PHE A 42 4.47 -3.24 -0.87
C PHE A 42 3.25 -2.43 -1.33
N ALA A 43 3.39 -1.10 -1.46
CA ALA A 43 2.31 -0.24 -1.94
C ALA A 43 1.87 -0.64 -3.36
N LYS A 44 2.82 -0.90 -4.27
CA LYS A 44 2.53 -1.34 -5.64
C LYS A 44 1.87 -2.72 -5.70
N ARG A 45 2.27 -3.65 -4.83
CA ARG A 45 1.64 -4.99 -4.71
C ARG A 45 0.21 -4.88 -4.20
N THR A 46 0.00 -4.08 -3.16
CA THR A 46 -1.33 -3.83 -2.57
C THR A 46 -2.25 -3.17 -3.59
N GLU A 47 -1.77 -2.15 -4.31
CA GLU A 47 -2.55 -1.49 -5.37
C GLU A 47 -2.89 -2.46 -6.51
N LYS A 48 -1.94 -3.31 -6.92
CA LYS A 48 -2.19 -4.31 -7.97
C LYS A 48 -3.18 -5.39 -7.53
N ALA A 49 -3.07 -5.85 -6.28
CA ALA A 49 -4.02 -6.78 -5.68
C ALA A 49 -5.40 -6.14 -5.62
N TRP A 50 -5.50 -4.92 -5.08
CA TRP A 50 -6.75 -4.15 -5.00
C TRP A 50 -7.37 -3.92 -6.39
N LYS A 51 -6.60 -3.48 -7.39
CA LYS A 51 -7.07 -3.29 -8.77
C LYS A 51 -7.53 -4.60 -9.42
N ARG A 52 -6.93 -5.74 -9.07
CA ARG A 52 -7.41 -7.08 -9.50
C ARG A 52 -8.71 -7.44 -8.81
N TYR A 53 -8.76 -7.34 -7.48
CA TYR A 53 -9.95 -7.65 -6.67
C TYR A 53 -11.15 -6.76 -7.03
N ALA A 54 -10.93 -5.46 -7.26
CA ALA A 54 -11.95 -4.51 -7.69
C ALA A 54 -12.48 -4.80 -9.11
N LYS A 55 -11.70 -5.46 -9.97
CA LYS A 55 -12.11 -5.83 -11.33
C LYS A 55 -12.79 -7.20 -11.43
N THR A 56 -12.43 -8.15 -10.57
CA THR A 56 -12.94 -9.53 -10.66
C THR A 56 -14.10 -9.81 -9.72
N GLY A 57 -14.42 -8.90 -8.79
CA GLY A 57 -15.43 -9.12 -7.76
C GLY A 57 -14.97 -10.12 -6.69
N PHE A 58 -15.67 -10.14 -5.56
CA PHE A 58 -15.45 -11.12 -4.49
C PHE A 58 -15.86 -12.52 -5.00
N ILE A 59 -15.04 -13.53 -4.71
CA ILE A 59 -15.46 -14.93 -4.84
C ILE A 59 -15.95 -15.34 -3.46
N GLU A 60 -17.26 -15.31 -3.24
CA GLU A 60 -17.85 -15.99 -2.09
C GLU A 60 -17.73 -17.49 -2.30
N MET A 61 -17.09 -18.16 -1.35
CA MET A 61 -17.01 -19.61 -1.26
C MET A 61 -17.14 -20.00 0.21
N ASN A 62 -17.66 -21.19 0.46
CA ASN A 62 -17.78 -21.69 1.82
C ASN A 62 -16.38 -21.95 2.43
N SER A 63 -16.32 -21.98 3.76
CA SER A 63 -15.06 -22.15 4.48
C SER A 63 -14.34 -23.46 4.14
N SER A 64 -15.08 -24.55 3.85
CA SER A 64 -14.48 -25.83 3.47
C SER A 64 -13.73 -25.77 2.13
N ASP A 65 -14.28 -25.08 1.14
CA ASP A 65 -13.67 -24.92 -0.18
C ASP A 65 -12.44 -24.02 -0.09
N PHE A 66 -12.50 -22.98 0.73
CA PHE A 66 -11.35 -22.12 1.03
C PHE A 66 -10.19 -22.92 1.65
N ILE A 67 -10.46 -23.74 2.68
CA ILE A 67 -9.45 -24.59 3.32
C ILE A 67 -8.84 -25.60 2.34
N LYS A 68 -9.65 -26.16 1.44
CA LYS A 68 -9.18 -27.12 0.43
C LYS A 68 -8.22 -26.47 -0.57
N ILE A 69 -8.49 -25.23 -1.00
CA ILE A 69 -7.60 -24.45 -1.87
C ILE A 69 -6.28 -24.14 -1.16
N LEU A 70 -6.33 -23.69 0.09
CA LEU A 70 -5.11 -23.38 0.85
C LEU A 70 -4.20 -24.61 1.00
N LYS A 71 -4.78 -25.77 1.32
CA LYS A 71 -4.02 -27.03 1.37
C LYS A 71 -3.40 -27.34 0.02
N LYS A 72 -4.16 -27.24 -1.07
CA LYS A 72 -3.64 -27.52 -2.43
C LYS A 72 -2.48 -26.60 -2.83
N LEU A 73 -2.50 -25.33 -2.42
CA LEU A 73 -1.42 -24.38 -2.68
C LEU A 73 -0.15 -24.69 -1.87
N GLN A 74 -0.29 -25.23 -0.67
CA GLN A 74 0.82 -25.61 0.20
C GLN A 74 1.57 -26.88 -0.28
N TYR A 75 0.91 -27.75 -1.05
CA TYR A 75 1.49 -29.01 -1.55
C TYR A 75 2.17 -28.92 -2.92
N ASN A 76 2.13 -27.75 -3.58
CA ASN A 76 2.74 -27.52 -4.90
C ASN A 76 4.08 -26.75 -4.83
N HIS A 77 4.69 -26.69 -3.64
CA HIS A 77 6.05 -26.20 -3.38
C HIS A 77 6.86 -27.33 -2.73
#